data_AF-K6Z8I9-F1
#
_entry.id   AF-K6Z8I9-F1
#
_cell.length_a   1.000
_cell.length_b   1.000
_cell.length_c   1.000
_cell.angle_alpha   90.00
_cell.angle_beta   90.00
_cell.angle_gamma   90.00
#
_symmetry.space_group_name_H-M   'P 1'
#
loop_
_entity.id
_entity.type
_entity.pdbx_description
1 polymer ?
#
loop_
_entity_poly.entity_id
_entity_poly.type
_entity_poly.pdbx_seq_one_letter_code
_entity_poly.pdbx_strand_id
1 'polypeptide(L)'
;MMNDKIVVTHSGNFHADDVFSVAALKSVFPTFTLIRTRDKEVIAKADVVIDVGGEHDAATDRFDHHQRGGAGERDNGVPYSSFGLIWQKYGLAICDDNQELANAIDAGLVSTIDAIDCGHVKGVAEGISLSQTISMFNPTWQEEGDFDAGFNEAVDFAARILARAIAAASGGLNAKAIVAEAIKNAQDPRVIVLEKYTPWKKTVHALSEQALYMVYPSQSGQWMIQTVPVEPGSFEDRKSLPKPWAGLSDAELQAETGIEDAMFCHNGLFIAGTTSFESTMKMAALALQE
;
A
#
# COMPACT_ATOMS: atom_id res chain seq x y z
N MET A 1 6.05 -3.37 -38.53
CA MET A 1 4.98 -3.14 -37.55
C MET A 1 5.39 -3.92 -36.33
N MET A 2 5.49 -3.30 -35.15
CA MET A 2 5.60 -4.09 -33.92
C MET A 2 4.31 -4.93 -33.87
N ASN A 3 4.43 -6.26 -33.94
CA ASN A 3 3.27 -7.11 -33.74
C ASN A 3 2.80 -6.85 -32.31
N ASP A 4 1.60 -6.33 -32.19
CA ASP A 4 0.98 -6.07 -30.91
C ASP A 4 0.77 -7.42 -30.21
N LYS A 5 1.30 -7.59 -28.99
CA LYS A 5 1.15 -8.85 -28.26
C LYS A 5 -0.32 -9.15 -28.03
N ILE A 6 -0.71 -10.42 -28.14
CA ILE A 6 -2.04 -10.89 -27.79
C ILE A 6 -2.02 -11.40 -26.34
N VAL A 7 -2.73 -10.71 -25.46
CA VAL A 7 -2.91 -11.09 -24.06
C VAL A 7 -4.32 -11.66 -23.90
N VAL A 8 -4.45 -12.83 -23.30
CA VAL A 8 -5.74 -13.49 -23.08
C VAL A 8 -6.01 -13.71 -21.59
N THR A 9 -7.23 -13.43 -21.17
CA THR A 9 -7.80 -13.87 -19.89
C THR A 9 -9.22 -14.42 -20.09
N HIS A 10 -9.85 -14.95 -19.04
CA HIS A 10 -11.20 -15.49 -19.12
C HIS A 10 -12.27 -14.40 -19.34
N SER A 11 -13.41 -14.81 -19.91
CA SER A 11 -14.57 -13.92 -20.16
C SER A 11 -15.71 -14.04 -19.11
N GLY A 12 -15.42 -14.57 -17.92
CA GLY A 12 -16.38 -14.66 -16.82
C GLY A 12 -16.47 -13.39 -15.98
N ASN A 13 -17.12 -13.50 -14.81
CA ASN A 13 -16.95 -12.51 -13.74
C ASN A 13 -15.46 -12.40 -13.43
N PHE A 14 -14.95 -11.18 -13.43
CA PHE A 14 -13.54 -10.91 -13.17
C PHE A 14 -13.27 -10.63 -11.70
N HIS A 15 -12.03 -10.88 -11.33
CA HIS A 15 -11.52 -10.80 -9.97
C HIS A 15 -10.37 -9.79 -9.92
N ALA A 16 -9.83 -9.57 -8.72
CA ALA A 16 -8.62 -8.76 -8.63
C ALA A 16 -7.42 -9.44 -9.28
N ASP A 17 -7.41 -10.78 -9.38
CA ASP A 17 -6.30 -11.54 -9.94
C ASP A 17 -6.04 -11.20 -11.42
N ASP A 18 -7.03 -11.43 -12.28
CA ASP A 18 -6.96 -11.16 -13.71
C ASP A 18 -6.87 -9.65 -14.00
N VAL A 19 -7.58 -8.82 -13.25
CA VAL A 19 -7.52 -7.36 -13.40
C VAL A 19 -6.14 -6.78 -13.07
N PHE A 20 -5.54 -7.14 -11.91
CA PHE A 20 -4.21 -6.63 -11.54
C PHE A 20 -3.10 -7.24 -12.39
N SER A 21 -3.27 -8.47 -12.87
CA SER A 21 -2.36 -9.08 -13.85
C SER A 21 -2.28 -8.23 -15.12
N VAL A 22 -3.42 -7.86 -15.71
CA VAL A 22 -3.45 -7.00 -16.91
C VAL A 22 -2.93 -5.59 -16.60
N ALA A 23 -3.25 -5.02 -15.43
CA ALA A 23 -2.74 -3.73 -15.01
C ALA A 23 -1.21 -3.71 -14.87
N ALA A 24 -0.61 -4.78 -14.35
CA ALA A 24 0.85 -4.93 -14.27
C ALA A 24 1.47 -5.02 -15.67
N LEU A 25 0.87 -5.78 -16.59
CA LEU A 25 1.37 -5.89 -17.96
C LEU A 25 1.33 -4.57 -18.74
N LYS A 26 0.39 -3.66 -18.44
CA LYS A 26 0.40 -2.28 -19.00
C LYS A 26 1.67 -1.49 -18.64
N SER A 27 2.39 -1.88 -17.59
CA SER A 27 3.67 -1.28 -17.21
C SER A 27 4.88 -1.90 -17.92
N VAL A 28 4.70 -3.06 -18.54
CA VAL A 28 5.77 -3.85 -19.19
C VAL A 28 5.68 -3.74 -20.71
N PHE A 29 4.48 -3.83 -21.25
CA PHE A 29 4.22 -3.81 -22.68
C PHE A 29 3.61 -2.45 -23.07
N PRO A 30 4.27 -1.67 -23.95
CA PRO A 30 3.75 -0.36 -24.37
C PRO A 30 2.36 -0.43 -25.01
N THR A 31 2.09 -1.52 -25.75
CA THR A 31 0.80 -1.84 -26.37
C THR A 31 0.60 -3.35 -26.35
N PHE A 32 -0.66 -3.79 -26.24
CA PHE A 32 -1.08 -5.17 -26.49
C PHE A 32 -2.58 -5.20 -26.80
N THR A 33 -3.01 -6.23 -27.52
CA THR A 33 -4.42 -6.57 -27.72
C THR A 33 -4.86 -7.49 -26.59
N LEU A 34 -5.80 -7.02 -25.78
CA LEU A 34 -6.47 -7.84 -24.76
C LEU A 34 -7.67 -8.55 -25.38
N ILE A 35 -7.77 -9.86 -25.17
CA ILE A 35 -8.93 -10.67 -25.55
C ILE A 35 -9.43 -11.45 -24.33
N ARG A 36 -10.70 -11.27 -23.97
CA ARG A 36 -11.35 -12.04 -22.92
C ARG A 36 -12.14 -13.20 -23.53
N THR A 37 -11.73 -14.44 -23.25
CA THR A 37 -12.32 -15.62 -23.88
C THR A 37 -12.08 -16.91 -23.09
N ARG A 38 -12.87 -17.94 -23.38
CA ARG A 38 -12.59 -19.34 -22.99
C ARG A 38 -12.38 -20.26 -24.20
N ASP A 39 -12.28 -19.69 -25.40
CA ASP A 39 -11.99 -20.43 -26.62
C ASP A 39 -10.53 -20.93 -26.61
N LYS A 40 -10.37 -22.25 -26.62
CA LYS A 40 -9.06 -22.91 -26.56
C LYS A 40 -8.18 -22.61 -27.76
N GLU A 41 -8.75 -22.40 -28.95
CA GLU A 41 -7.97 -22.08 -30.14
C GLU A 41 -7.41 -20.66 -30.09
N VAL A 42 -8.15 -19.73 -29.48
CA VAL A 42 -7.68 -18.35 -29.26
C VAL A 42 -6.61 -18.34 -28.18
N ILE A 43 -6.85 -19.02 -27.05
CA ILE A 43 -5.88 -19.15 -25.94
C ILE A 43 -4.56 -19.75 -26.44
N ALA A 44 -4.60 -20.81 -27.24
CA ALA A 44 -3.39 -21.48 -27.74
C ALA A 44 -2.52 -20.58 -28.64
N LYS A 45 -3.11 -19.56 -29.28
CA LYS A 45 -2.41 -18.62 -30.18
C LYS A 45 -1.93 -17.35 -29.48
N ALA A 46 -2.30 -17.13 -28.22
CA ALA A 46 -1.96 -15.92 -27.49
C ALA A 46 -0.48 -15.86 -27.10
N ASP A 47 0.09 -14.67 -27.03
CA ASP A 47 1.45 -14.43 -26.55
C ASP A 47 1.54 -14.54 -25.03
N VAL A 48 0.51 -14.09 -24.31
CA VAL A 48 0.42 -14.18 -22.85
C VAL A 48 -0.97 -14.66 -22.47
N VAL A 49 -1.06 -15.61 -21.54
CA VAL A 49 -2.33 -16.15 -21.04
C VAL A 49 -2.35 -16.03 -19.53
N ILE A 50 -3.45 -15.51 -18.99
CA ILE A 50 -3.66 -15.16 -17.59
C ILE A 50 -4.96 -15.81 -17.14
N ASP A 51 -4.97 -16.48 -16.00
CA ASP A 51 -6.17 -16.97 -15.32
C ASP A 51 -7.11 -17.86 -16.16
N VAL A 52 -6.54 -18.48 -17.21
CA VAL A 52 -7.25 -19.39 -18.11
C VAL A 52 -6.25 -20.31 -18.81
N GLY A 53 -6.72 -21.45 -19.31
CA GLY A 53 -5.91 -22.40 -20.09
C GLY A 53 -5.48 -23.64 -19.32
N GLY A 54 -5.50 -23.60 -17.98
CA GLY A 54 -5.22 -24.73 -17.10
C GLY A 54 -3.75 -25.12 -17.07
N GLU A 55 -2.83 -24.16 -17.22
CA GLU A 55 -1.39 -24.40 -17.23
C GLU A 55 -0.61 -23.17 -16.73
N HIS A 56 0.43 -23.42 -15.93
CA HIS A 56 1.46 -22.44 -15.62
C HIS A 56 2.79 -22.83 -16.26
N ASP A 57 3.32 -21.94 -17.09
CA ASP A 57 4.68 -21.98 -17.62
C ASP A 57 5.18 -20.54 -17.86
N ALA A 58 6.07 -20.08 -16.98
CA ALA A 58 6.66 -18.75 -17.09
C ALA A 58 7.52 -18.56 -18.35
N ALA A 59 8.09 -19.62 -18.93
CA ALA A 59 8.92 -19.52 -20.14
C ALA A 59 8.09 -19.21 -21.39
N THR A 60 6.83 -19.66 -21.41
CA THR A 60 5.89 -19.46 -22.52
C THR A 60 4.75 -18.48 -22.19
N ASP A 61 4.90 -17.72 -21.10
CA ASP A 61 3.93 -16.71 -20.65
C ASP A 61 2.52 -17.27 -20.42
N ARG A 62 2.46 -18.41 -19.72
CA ARG A 62 1.22 -19.03 -19.26
C ARG A 62 1.12 -18.90 -17.74
N PHE A 63 0.12 -18.18 -17.27
CA PHE A 63 -0.06 -17.79 -15.87
C PHE A 63 -1.47 -18.15 -15.40
N ASP A 64 -1.78 -19.44 -15.34
CA ASP A 64 -2.99 -19.95 -14.69
C ASP A 64 -2.61 -20.67 -13.39
N HIS A 65 -3.52 -20.70 -12.42
CA HIS A 65 -3.37 -21.38 -11.14
C HIS A 65 -4.44 -22.46 -10.90
N HIS A 66 -5.41 -22.60 -11.80
CA HIS A 66 -6.54 -23.54 -11.69
C HIS A 66 -6.18 -25.01 -11.95
N GLN A 67 -5.00 -25.30 -12.50
CA GLN A 67 -4.56 -26.66 -12.80
C GLN A 67 -4.46 -27.54 -11.56
N ARG A 68 -4.54 -28.86 -11.77
CA ARG A 68 -4.33 -29.84 -10.71
C ARG A 68 -2.91 -29.67 -10.13
N GLY A 69 -2.85 -29.36 -8.83
CA GLY A 69 -1.59 -29.09 -8.12
C GLY A 69 -1.25 -27.61 -7.97
N GLY A 70 -2.06 -26.70 -8.53
CA GLY A 70 -1.85 -25.26 -8.43
C GLY A 70 -0.64 -24.76 -9.22
N ALA A 71 -0.19 -23.53 -8.91
CA ALA A 71 1.00 -22.90 -9.50
C ALA A 71 2.15 -22.72 -8.49
N GLY A 72 2.12 -23.47 -7.39
CA GLY A 72 3.06 -23.33 -6.28
C GLY A 72 2.64 -22.27 -5.26
N GLU A 73 3.51 -22.03 -4.28
CA GLU A 73 3.26 -21.12 -3.16
C GLU A 73 4.55 -20.40 -2.73
N ARG A 74 4.38 -19.28 -2.04
CA ARG A 74 5.45 -18.54 -1.36
C ARG A 74 5.97 -19.32 -0.16
N ASP A 75 7.16 -18.97 0.35
CA ASP A 75 7.75 -19.57 1.56
C ASP A 75 6.85 -19.47 2.81
N ASN A 76 5.94 -18.48 2.84
CA ASN A 76 4.97 -18.29 3.92
C ASN A 76 3.69 -19.14 3.74
N GLY A 77 3.62 -19.98 2.70
CA GLY A 77 2.49 -20.86 2.40
C GLY A 77 1.34 -20.21 1.64
N VAL A 78 1.46 -18.93 1.23
CA VAL A 78 0.44 -18.29 0.40
C VAL A 78 0.58 -18.79 -1.04
N PRO A 79 -0.43 -19.48 -1.61
CA PRO A 79 -0.42 -19.94 -2.99
C PRO A 79 -0.37 -18.75 -3.97
N TYR A 80 0.19 -18.97 -5.15
CA TYR A 80 0.16 -17.98 -6.23
C TYR A 80 -1.14 -18.08 -7.03
N SER A 81 -1.81 -16.95 -7.22
CA SER A 81 -2.76 -16.74 -8.32
C SER A 81 -2.04 -16.12 -9.52
N SER A 82 -2.73 -15.84 -10.62
CA SER A 82 -2.12 -15.35 -11.86
C SER A 82 -1.33 -14.04 -11.67
N PHE A 83 -1.81 -13.14 -10.82
CA PHE A 83 -1.15 -11.88 -10.49
C PHE A 83 0.18 -12.10 -9.79
N GLY A 84 0.22 -13.02 -8.82
CA GLY A 84 1.44 -13.51 -8.21
C GLY A 84 2.46 -14.03 -9.22
N LEU A 85 2.03 -14.86 -10.17
CA LEU A 85 2.91 -15.43 -11.19
C LEU A 85 3.43 -14.37 -12.17
N ILE A 86 2.56 -13.42 -12.57
CA ILE A 86 2.95 -12.24 -13.34
C ILE A 86 3.98 -11.42 -12.57
N TRP A 87 3.76 -11.21 -11.27
CA TRP A 87 4.68 -10.45 -10.42
C TRP A 87 6.02 -11.15 -10.25
N GLN A 88 6.05 -12.48 -10.13
CA GLN A 88 7.31 -13.24 -10.11
C GLN A 88 8.14 -13.00 -11.37
N LYS A 89 7.52 -12.94 -12.55
CA LYS A 89 8.24 -12.74 -13.82
C LYS A 89 8.59 -11.28 -14.09
N TYR A 90 7.66 -10.37 -13.84
CA TYR A 90 7.74 -8.98 -14.31
C TYR A 90 7.88 -7.94 -13.20
N GLY A 91 7.60 -8.29 -11.94
CA GLY A 91 7.56 -7.35 -10.81
C GLY A 91 8.87 -6.60 -10.59
N LEU A 92 10.01 -7.25 -10.81
CA LEU A 92 11.32 -6.61 -10.72
C LEU A 92 11.50 -5.51 -11.78
N ALA A 93 11.15 -5.79 -13.03
CA ALA A 93 11.22 -4.82 -14.12
C ALA A 93 10.23 -3.66 -13.92
N ILE A 94 9.01 -3.96 -13.41
CA ILE A 94 8.00 -2.94 -13.05
C ILE A 94 8.51 -2.00 -11.95
N CYS A 95 9.43 -2.47 -11.10
CA CYS A 95 10.04 -1.70 -10.02
C CYS A 95 11.42 -1.13 -10.38
N ASP A 96 11.72 -0.90 -11.67
CA ASP A 96 12.99 -0.37 -12.15
C ASP A 96 14.22 -1.15 -11.62
N ASP A 97 14.13 -2.47 -11.64
CA ASP A 97 15.15 -3.42 -11.13
C ASP A 97 15.47 -3.27 -9.63
N ASN A 98 14.59 -2.64 -8.85
CA ASN A 98 14.71 -2.54 -7.41
C ASN A 98 14.05 -3.72 -6.69
N GLN A 99 14.86 -4.70 -6.26
CA GLN A 99 14.38 -5.90 -5.57
C GLN A 99 13.70 -5.61 -4.23
N GLU A 100 14.19 -4.65 -3.43
CA GLU A 100 13.58 -4.31 -2.14
C GLU A 100 12.17 -3.73 -2.35
N LEU A 101 11.99 -2.92 -3.40
CA LEU A 101 10.70 -2.38 -3.81
C LEU A 101 9.75 -3.48 -4.31
N ALA A 102 10.23 -4.36 -5.20
CA ALA A 102 9.44 -5.47 -5.71
C ALA A 102 8.94 -6.39 -4.58
N ASN A 103 9.81 -6.70 -3.61
CA ASN A 103 9.46 -7.48 -2.42
C ASN A 103 8.43 -6.76 -1.54
N ALA A 104 8.57 -5.44 -1.36
CA ALA A 104 7.64 -4.65 -0.56
C ALA A 104 6.24 -4.62 -1.18
N ILE A 105 6.14 -4.56 -2.51
CA ILE A 105 4.86 -4.60 -3.23
C ILE A 105 4.28 -6.01 -3.24
N ASP A 106 5.11 -7.05 -3.40
CA ASP A 106 4.65 -8.44 -3.29
C ASP A 106 4.00 -8.70 -1.94
N ALA A 107 4.71 -8.37 -0.85
CA ALA A 107 4.24 -8.60 0.51
C ALA A 107 3.03 -7.73 0.89
N GLY A 108 2.93 -6.52 0.35
CA GLY A 108 1.90 -5.54 0.73
C GLY A 108 0.61 -5.60 -0.10
N LEU A 109 0.69 -6.03 -1.36
CA LEU A 109 -0.42 -5.96 -2.31
C LEU A 109 -0.65 -7.30 -3.03
N VAL A 110 0.37 -7.83 -3.69
CA VAL A 110 0.24 -9.01 -4.58
C VAL A 110 -0.16 -10.24 -3.76
N SER A 111 0.63 -10.59 -2.75
CA SER A 111 0.36 -11.74 -1.88
C SER A 111 -0.99 -11.67 -1.18
N THR A 112 -1.53 -10.48 -0.93
CA THR A 112 -2.86 -10.30 -0.32
C THR A 112 -3.97 -10.60 -1.33
N ILE A 113 -3.82 -10.16 -2.59
CA ILE A 113 -4.75 -10.48 -3.66
C ILE A 113 -4.71 -11.98 -3.94
N ASP A 114 -3.53 -12.58 -4.09
CA ASP A 114 -3.35 -14.02 -4.30
C ASP A 114 -4.00 -14.84 -3.19
N ALA A 115 -3.81 -14.44 -1.92
CA ALA A 115 -4.40 -15.14 -0.79
C ALA A 115 -5.94 -15.12 -0.83
N ILE A 116 -6.56 -13.99 -1.21
CA ILE A 116 -8.01 -13.90 -1.34
C ILE A 116 -8.51 -14.78 -2.49
N ASP A 117 -7.85 -14.67 -3.64
CA ASP A 117 -8.24 -15.36 -4.86
C ASP A 117 -8.15 -16.88 -4.73
N CYS A 118 -7.07 -17.36 -4.12
CA CYS A 118 -6.87 -18.79 -3.83
C CYS A 118 -7.65 -19.29 -2.60
N GLY A 119 -8.48 -18.45 -1.97
CA GLY A 119 -9.22 -18.82 -0.76
C GLY A 119 -8.35 -19.10 0.47
N HIS A 120 -7.09 -18.61 0.48
CA HIS A 120 -6.12 -18.74 1.56
C HIS A 120 -6.25 -17.59 2.58
N VAL A 121 -7.49 -17.26 2.99
CA VAL A 121 -7.76 -16.24 4.01
C VAL A 121 -8.23 -16.90 5.32
N LYS A 122 -7.83 -16.30 6.45
CA LYS A 122 -8.23 -16.78 7.79
C LYS A 122 -9.33 -15.90 8.35
N GLY A 123 -10.30 -16.53 9.03
CA GLY A 123 -11.38 -15.83 9.71
C GLY A 123 -12.47 -15.33 8.76
N VAL A 124 -13.35 -14.48 9.28
CA VAL A 124 -14.42 -13.84 8.52
C VAL A 124 -13.89 -12.51 8.00
N ALA A 125 -14.07 -12.24 6.70
CA ALA A 125 -13.72 -10.95 6.14
C ALA A 125 -14.60 -9.86 6.77
N GLU A 126 -13.97 -8.82 7.31
CA GLU A 126 -14.63 -7.63 7.84
C GLU A 126 -14.41 -6.44 6.88
N GLY A 127 -15.47 -5.68 6.60
CA GLY A 127 -15.42 -4.54 5.68
C GLY A 127 -15.36 -4.94 4.20
N ILE A 128 -15.01 -3.97 3.34
CA ILE A 128 -14.85 -4.14 1.89
C ILE A 128 -13.36 -4.20 1.57
N SER A 129 -12.89 -5.32 1.02
CA SER A 129 -11.52 -5.51 0.57
C SER A 129 -11.27 -4.86 -0.81
N LEU A 130 -10.00 -4.74 -1.20
CA LEU A 130 -9.64 -4.31 -2.55
C LEU A 130 -10.18 -5.30 -3.61
N SER A 131 -10.10 -6.61 -3.35
CA SER A 131 -10.66 -7.62 -4.27
C SER A 131 -12.17 -7.49 -4.40
N GLN A 132 -12.89 -7.25 -3.31
CA GLN A 132 -14.33 -6.97 -3.35
C GLN A 132 -14.63 -5.65 -4.08
N THR A 133 -13.79 -4.63 -3.92
CA THR A 133 -13.90 -3.37 -4.66
C THR A 133 -13.78 -3.59 -6.17
N ILE A 134 -12.83 -4.42 -6.63
CA ILE A 134 -12.73 -4.81 -8.04
C ILE A 134 -13.98 -5.58 -8.48
N SER A 135 -14.47 -6.52 -7.67
CA SER A 135 -15.67 -7.27 -8.00
C SER A 135 -16.90 -6.40 -8.20
N MET A 136 -16.98 -5.21 -7.58
CA MET A 136 -18.09 -4.26 -7.75
C MET A 136 -18.17 -3.62 -9.15
N PHE A 137 -17.13 -3.75 -9.98
CA PHE A 137 -17.19 -3.34 -11.39
C PHE A 137 -17.85 -4.40 -12.28
N ASN A 138 -18.07 -5.62 -11.78
CA ASN A 138 -18.81 -6.62 -12.55
C ASN A 138 -20.29 -6.24 -12.63
N PRO A 139 -20.94 -6.45 -13.79
CA PRO A 139 -22.38 -6.42 -13.88
C PRO A 139 -23.06 -7.28 -12.82
N THR A 140 -24.10 -6.73 -12.20
CA THR A 140 -24.98 -7.48 -11.30
C THR A 140 -25.90 -8.41 -12.07
N TRP A 141 -26.48 -9.40 -11.39
CA TRP A 141 -27.45 -10.31 -12.00
C TRP A 141 -28.75 -9.60 -12.46
N GLN A 142 -28.98 -8.35 -12.07
CA GLN A 142 -30.18 -7.58 -12.38
C GLN A 142 -30.01 -6.62 -13.55
N GLU A 143 -28.83 -6.53 -14.15
CA GLU A 143 -28.56 -5.62 -15.26
C GLU A 143 -28.04 -6.35 -16.49
N GLU A 144 -28.43 -5.86 -17.67
CA GLU A 144 -27.73 -6.20 -18.90
C GLU A 144 -26.45 -5.37 -18.94
N GLY A 145 -25.35 -5.95 -18.48
CA GLY A 145 -24.06 -5.26 -18.40
C GLY A 145 -23.04 -5.74 -19.42
N ASP A 146 -22.16 -4.83 -19.80
CA ASP A 146 -20.98 -5.13 -20.60
C ASP A 146 -19.81 -5.48 -19.68
N PHE A 147 -19.53 -6.78 -19.55
CA PHE A 147 -18.44 -7.28 -18.72
C PHE A 147 -17.07 -6.76 -19.17
N ASP A 148 -16.87 -6.53 -20.47
CA ASP A 148 -15.58 -6.10 -21.02
C ASP A 148 -15.37 -4.60 -20.77
N ALA A 149 -16.42 -3.79 -20.87
CA ALA A 149 -16.37 -2.40 -20.45
C ALA A 149 -16.01 -2.28 -18.96
N GLY A 150 -16.73 -3.00 -18.09
CA GLY A 150 -16.47 -3.01 -16.64
C GLY A 150 -15.06 -3.52 -16.30
N PHE A 151 -14.57 -4.54 -17.01
CA PHE A 151 -13.21 -5.04 -16.85
C PHE A 151 -12.16 -3.98 -17.19
N ASN A 152 -12.33 -3.27 -18.31
CA ASN A 152 -11.39 -2.23 -18.71
C ASN A 152 -11.34 -1.08 -17.70
N GLU A 153 -12.50 -0.66 -17.16
CA GLU A 153 -12.56 0.34 -16.08
C GLU A 153 -11.84 -0.15 -14.82
N ALA A 154 -12.07 -1.41 -14.43
CA ALA A 154 -11.40 -2.02 -13.29
C ALA A 154 -9.87 -2.10 -13.48
N VAL A 155 -9.40 -2.40 -14.69
CA VAL A 155 -7.96 -2.43 -15.02
C VAL A 155 -7.35 -1.04 -14.92
N ASP A 156 -8.02 0.01 -15.41
CA ASP A 156 -7.52 1.38 -15.32
C ASP A 156 -7.44 1.85 -13.86
N PHE A 157 -8.45 1.50 -13.05
CA PHE A 157 -8.42 1.71 -11.60
C PHE A 157 -7.25 0.95 -10.94
N ALA A 158 -7.11 -0.35 -11.22
CA ALA A 158 -6.05 -1.18 -10.67
C ALA A 158 -4.64 -0.69 -11.05
N ALA A 159 -4.45 -0.24 -12.30
CA ALA A 159 -3.19 0.35 -12.75
C ALA A 159 -2.84 1.62 -11.96
N ARG A 160 -3.84 2.47 -11.67
CA ARG A 160 -3.62 3.64 -10.82
C ARG A 160 -3.25 3.26 -9.38
N ILE A 161 -3.92 2.25 -8.81
CA ILE A 161 -3.62 1.76 -7.46
C ILE A 161 -2.21 1.16 -7.39
N LEU A 162 -1.84 0.31 -8.36
CA LEU A 162 -0.51 -0.31 -8.43
C LEU A 162 0.60 0.76 -8.53
N ALA A 163 0.44 1.73 -9.43
CA ALA A 163 1.41 2.83 -9.58
C ALA A 163 1.56 3.66 -8.29
N ARG A 164 0.45 3.91 -7.57
CA ARG A 164 0.49 4.61 -6.28
C ARG A 164 1.10 3.76 -5.16
N ALA A 165 0.86 2.46 -5.15
CA ALA A 165 1.48 1.53 -4.21
C ALA A 165 3.00 1.51 -4.39
N ILE A 166 3.47 1.38 -5.64
CA ILE A 166 4.90 1.45 -6.01
C ILE A 166 5.51 2.79 -5.57
N ALA A 167 4.87 3.91 -5.90
CA ALA A 167 5.35 5.23 -5.50
C ALA A 167 5.42 5.42 -3.98
N ALA A 168 4.43 4.93 -3.23
CA ALA A 168 4.40 5.00 -1.78
C ALA A 168 5.48 4.11 -1.14
N ALA A 169 5.66 2.89 -1.62
CA ALA A 169 6.70 1.98 -1.15
C ALA A 169 8.10 2.54 -1.44
N SER A 170 8.35 3.02 -2.66
CA SER A 170 9.60 3.68 -3.04
C SER A 170 9.89 4.91 -2.15
N GLY A 171 8.88 5.75 -1.92
CA GLY A 171 8.99 6.87 -0.98
C GLY A 171 9.34 6.44 0.44
N GLY A 172 8.78 5.33 0.93
CA GLY A 172 9.08 4.74 2.23
C GLY A 172 10.50 4.17 2.33
N LEU A 173 11.00 3.54 1.27
CA LEU A 173 12.39 3.02 1.23
C LEU A 173 13.40 4.19 1.25
N ASN A 174 13.16 5.22 0.44
CA ASN A 174 13.99 6.42 0.42
C ASN A 174 13.95 7.20 1.76
N ALA A 175 12.82 7.12 2.48
CA ALA A 175 12.65 7.73 3.79
C ALA A 175 13.48 7.04 4.90
N LYS A 176 13.81 5.75 4.75
CA LYS A 176 14.47 4.95 5.78
C LYS A 176 15.79 5.57 6.27
N ALA A 177 16.65 5.99 5.34
CA ALA A 177 17.94 6.60 5.69
C ALA A 177 17.78 7.93 6.43
N ILE A 178 16.82 8.77 5.99
CA ILE A 178 16.53 10.07 6.61
C ILE A 178 16.08 9.87 8.06
N VAL A 179 15.15 8.95 8.28
CA VAL A 179 14.59 8.68 9.61
C VAL A 179 15.62 7.99 10.51
N ALA A 180 16.43 7.07 9.99
CA ALA A 180 17.51 6.44 10.74
C ALA A 180 18.55 7.45 11.22
N GLU A 181 18.94 8.40 10.35
CA GLU A 181 19.88 9.46 10.72
C GLU A 181 19.28 10.43 11.73
N ALA A 182 17.99 10.77 11.59
CA ALA A 182 17.27 11.58 12.58
C ALA A 182 17.21 10.90 13.96
N ILE A 183 17.00 9.58 14.02
CA ILE A 183 17.02 8.81 15.26
C ILE A 183 18.40 8.86 15.90
N LYS A 184 19.46 8.65 15.11
CA LYS A 184 20.84 8.64 15.58
C LYS A 184 21.28 10.01 16.13
N ASN A 185 20.82 11.10 15.50
CA ASN A 185 21.21 12.46 15.85
C ASN A 185 20.24 13.12 16.85
N ALA A 186 19.22 12.40 17.33
CA ALA A 186 18.26 12.92 18.29
C ALA A 186 18.97 13.32 19.60
N GLN A 187 18.74 14.56 20.05
CA GLN A 187 19.29 15.06 21.32
C GLN A 187 18.66 14.34 22.52
N ASP A 188 17.36 14.08 22.46
CA ASP A 188 16.65 13.17 23.36
C ASP A 188 16.12 11.99 22.53
N PRO A 189 16.52 10.74 22.79
CA PRO A 189 16.08 9.58 22.01
C PRO A 189 14.56 9.33 22.04
N ARG A 190 13.82 10.02 22.92
CA ARG A 190 12.36 9.98 23.00
C ARG A 190 11.66 10.95 22.04
N VAL A 191 12.38 11.94 21.48
CA VAL A 191 11.83 12.96 20.57
C VAL A 191 12.67 13.01 19.30
N ILE A 192 12.09 12.56 18.18
CA ILE A 192 12.79 12.50 16.89
C ILE A 192 12.30 13.63 16.00
N VAL A 193 13.23 14.46 15.51
CA VAL A 193 12.92 15.61 14.65
C VAL A 193 13.22 15.27 13.18
N LEU A 194 12.28 15.58 12.29
CA LEU A 194 12.47 15.52 10.84
C LEU A 194 12.32 16.93 10.26
N GLU A 195 13.30 17.37 9.47
CA GLU A 195 13.29 18.71 8.82
C GLU A 195 12.19 18.86 7.75
N LYS A 196 11.65 17.74 7.26
CA LYS A 196 10.49 17.68 6.37
C LYS A 196 9.67 16.45 6.68
N TYR A 197 8.35 16.52 6.47
CA TYR A 197 7.51 15.34 6.59
C TYR A 197 8.06 14.19 5.74
N THR A 198 8.35 13.08 6.41
CA THR A 198 8.93 11.88 5.83
C THR A 198 8.22 10.68 6.46
N PRO A 199 7.75 9.68 5.69
CA PRO A 199 7.12 8.49 6.26
C PRO A 199 8.06 7.80 7.26
N TRP A 200 7.70 7.81 8.54
CA TRP A 200 8.63 7.46 9.62
C TRP A 200 8.23 6.23 10.43
N LYS A 201 6.93 5.89 10.50
CA LYS A 201 6.39 4.88 11.43
C LYS A 201 7.16 3.55 11.39
N LYS A 202 7.26 2.90 10.22
CA LYS A 202 7.96 1.61 10.07
C LYS A 202 9.41 1.69 10.55
N THR A 203 10.14 2.74 10.16
CA THR A 203 11.56 2.90 10.49
C THR A 203 11.79 3.20 11.96
N VAL A 204 10.98 4.09 12.56
CA VAL A 204 11.06 4.41 14.00
C VAL A 204 10.76 3.18 14.84
N HIS A 205 9.74 2.40 14.49
CA HIS A 205 9.46 1.14 15.17
C HIS A 205 10.60 0.14 15.08
N ALA A 206 11.26 0.03 13.92
CA ALA A 206 12.35 -0.90 13.71
C ALA A 206 13.67 -0.48 14.41
N LEU A 207 13.90 0.83 14.57
CA LEU A 207 15.21 1.36 14.99
C LEU A 207 15.21 2.06 16.34
N SER A 208 14.05 2.35 16.94
CA SER A 208 13.96 3.03 18.24
C SER A 208 12.91 2.42 19.15
N GLU A 209 13.38 1.88 20.27
CA GLU A 209 12.55 1.45 21.39
C GLU A 209 12.10 2.62 22.28
N GLN A 210 12.84 3.74 22.24
CA GLN A 210 12.64 4.88 23.15
C GLN A 210 11.79 5.99 22.57
N ALA A 211 11.68 6.11 21.24
CA ALA A 211 10.93 7.19 20.60
C ALA A 211 9.46 7.19 21.07
N LEU A 212 9.02 8.34 21.59
CA LEU A 212 7.65 8.59 22.05
C LEU A 212 6.96 9.62 21.15
N TYR A 213 7.72 10.59 20.64
CA TYR A 213 7.19 11.68 19.82
C TYR A 213 8.04 11.92 18.58
N MET A 214 7.36 12.29 17.50
CA MET A 214 7.93 12.76 16.24
C MET A 214 7.60 14.23 16.07
N VAL A 215 8.59 15.03 15.68
CA VAL A 215 8.42 16.46 15.38
C VAL A 215 8.78 16.72 13.93
N TYR A 216 7.90 17.35 13.16
CA TYR A 216 8.14 17.63 11.74
C TYR A 216 7.24 18.76 11.22
N PRO A 217 7.61 19.46 10.13
CA PRO A 217 6.73 20.42 9.51
C PRO A 217 5.66 19.72 8.67
N SER A 218 4.44 20.24 8.72
CA SER A 218 3.35 19.92 7.80
C SER A 218 3.65 20.49 6.41
N GLN A 219 2.89 20.04 5.40
CA GLN A 219 3.03 20.59 4.05
C GLN A 219 2.65 22.08 3.95
N SER A 220 1.83 22.58 4.89
CA SER A 220 1.41 23.97 4.98
C SER A 220 2.32 24.82 5.89
N GLY A 221 3.43 24.26 6.36
CA GLY A 221 4.51 24.99 7.06
C GLY A 221 4.39 25.06 8.59
N GLN A 222 3.25 24.65 9.17
CA GLN A 222 3.13 24.49 10.63
C GLN A 222 3.98 23.33 11.11
N TRP A 223 4.34 23.33 12.39
CA TRP A 223 5.07 22.23 13.01
C TRP A 223 4.14 21.34 13.82
N MET A 224 4.35 20.03 13.69
CA MET A 224 3.52 19.01 14.29
C MET A 224 4.34 18.20 15.28
N ILE A 225 3.74 17.91 16.44
CA ILE A 225 4.15 16.81 17.31
C ILE A 225 3.16 15.66 17.13
N GLN A 226 3.66 14.48 16.78
CA GLN A 226 2.86 13.26 16.63
C GLN A 226 3.41 12.16 17.53
N THR A 227 2.52 11.42 18.19
CA THR A 227 2.88 10.27 19.04
C THR A 227 3.37 9.09 18.20
N VAL A 228 4.26 8.28 18.78
CA VAL A 228 4.67 6.99 18.24
C VAL A 228 3.70 5.93 18.77
N PRO A 229 2.99 5.18 17.90
CA PRO A 229 2.08 4.13 18.34
C PRO A 229 2.85 2.96 18.98
N VAL A 230 2.16 2.10 19.73
CA VAL A 230 2.77 0.89 20.32
C VAL A 230 3.20 -0.11 19.25
N GLU A 231 2.45 -0.18 18.15
CA GLU A 231 2.76 -0.96 16.95
C GLU A 231 2.33 -0.25 15.66
N PRO A 232 2.95 -0.53 14.51
CA PRO A 232 2.53 0.06 13.24
C PRO A 232 1.06 -0.24 12.91
N GLY A 233 0.24 0.80 12.81
CA GLY A 233 -1.19 0.69 12.49
C GLY A 233 -2.12 0.69 13.70
N SER A 234 -1.59 0.62 14.93
CA SER A 234 -2.39 0.77 16.15
C SER A 234 -2.78 2.23 16.42
N PHE A 235 -3.90 2.40 17.12
CA PHE A 235 -4.38 3.67 17.67
C PHE A 235 -3.92 3.91 19.11
N GLU A 236 -3.25 2.94 19.72
CA GLU A 236 -2.65 3.09 21.04
C GLU A 236 -1.25 3.69 20.92
N ASP A 237 -1.00 4.77 21.65
CA ASP A 237 0.28 5.47 21.68
C ASP A 237 1.22 4.88 22.74
N ARG A 238 2.53 4.84 22.46
CA ARG A 238 3.54 4.56 23.51
C ARG A 238 3.42 5.55 24.68
N LYS A 239 3.08 6.80 24.34
CA LYS A 239 2.74 7.86 25.29
C LYS A 239 1.89 8.91 24.57
N SER A 240 0.62 9.01 24.95
CA SER A 240 -0.26 10.07 24.44
C SER A 240 0.22 11.46 24.89
N LEU A 241 -0.23 12.51 24.21
CA LEU A 241 -0.07 13.89 24.66
C LEU A 241 -0.83 14.14 25.98
N PRO A 242 -0.46 15.18 26.75
CA PRO A 242 -1.14 15.59 27.99
C PRO A 242 -2.67 15.59 27.89
N LYS A 243 -3.32 14.92 28.84
CA LYS A 243 -4.79 14.83 28.90
C LYS A 243 -5.50 16.18 28.90
N PRO A 244 -5.01 17.22 29.60
CA PRO A 244 -5.64 18.54 29.58
C PRO A 244 -5.70 19.17 28.19
N TRP A 245 -4.85 18.77 27.24
CA TRP A 245 -4.83 19.32 25.88
C TRP A 245 -5.93 18.76 24.98
N ALA A 246 -6.61 17.68 25.39
CA ALA A 246 -7.54 16.94 24.54
C ALA A 246 -8.62 17.84 23.94
N GLY A 247 -8.58 18.00 22.61
CA GLY A 247 -9.60 18.74 21.86
C GLY A 247 -9.48 20.26 21.96
N LEU A 248 -8.49 20.79 22.68
CA LEU A 248 -8.28 22.24 22.78
C LEU A 248 -7.70 22.80 21.48
N SER A 249 -8.07 24.04 21.17
CA SER A 249 -7.57 24.80 20.01
C SER A 249 -7.32 26.26 20.39
N ASP A 250 -6.40 26.88 19.65
CA ASP A 250 -6.03 28.29 19.76
C ASP A 250 -5.92 28.78 21.21
N ALA A 251 -6.68 29.81 21.60
CA ALA A 251 -6.58 30.48 22.90
C ALA A 251 -6.71 29.53 24.11
N GLU A 252 -7.53 28.48 24.02
CA GLU A 252 -7.68 27.51 25.10
C GLU A 252 -6.42 26.65 25.26
N LEU A 253 -5.86 26.16 24.15
CA LEU A 253 -4.62 25.39 24.16
C LEU A 253 -3.42 26.26 24.54
N GLN A 254 -3.38 27.51 24.07
CA GLN A 254 -2.35 28.49 24.43
C GLN A 254 -2.36 28.78 25.93
N ALA A 255 -3.55 28.92 26.54
CA ALA A 255 -3.69 29.11 27.98
C ALA A 255 -3.23 27.88 28.78
N GLU A 256 -3.59 26.67 28.32
CA GLU A 256 -3.23 25.42 28.99
C GLU A 256 -1.72 25.11 28.88
N THR A 257 -1.11 25.40 27.73
CA THR A 257 0.31 25.07 27.45
C THR A 257 1.27 26.20 27.80
N GLY A 258 0.79 27.44 27.87
CA GLY A 258 1.63 28.65 27.92
C GLY A 258 2.39 28.93 26.61
N ILE A 259 1.98 28.34 25.49
CA ILE A 259 2.63 28.49 24.18
C ILE A 259 1.74 29.32 23.26
N GLU A 260 2.16 30.56 22.96
CA GLU A 260 1.34 31.58 22.26
C GLU A 260 0.91 31.21 20.84
N ASP A 261 1.69 30.40 20.13
CA ASP A 261 1.39 29.96 18.75
C ASP A 261 0.92 28.50 18.69
N ALA A 262 0.44 27.95 19.81
CA ALA A 262 -0.26 26.68 19.84
C ALA A 262 -1.58 26.78 19.05
N MET A 263 -1.83 25.80 18.19
CA MET A 263 -2.95 25.84 17.24
C MET A 263 -4.05 24.84 17.61
N PHE A 264 -3.69 23.57 17.81
CA PHE A 264 -4.66 22.53 18.17
C PHE A 264 -3.97 21.31 18.79
N CYS A 265 -4.75 20.55 19.56
CA CYS A 265 -4.43 19.19 19.95
C CYS A 265 -5.65 18.31 19.69
N HIS A 266 -5.46 17.20 18.97
CA HIS A 266 -6.56 16.28 18.67
C HIS A 266 -7.13 15.69 19.97
N ASN A 267 -8.46 15.47 20.02
CA ASN A 267 -9.12 14.91 21.21
C ASN A 267 -8.60 13.52 21.61
N GLY A 268 -8.15 12.74 20.62
CA GLY A 268 -7.47 11.46 20.83
C GLY A 268 -6.00 11.55 21.24
N LEU A 269 -5.46 12.77 21.47
CA LEU A 269 -4.12 13.03 22.03
C LEU A 269 -2.92 12.45 21.25
N PHE A 270 -3.10 12.06 19.99
CA PHE A 270 -2.02 11.51 19.16
C PHE A 270 -1.28 12.56 18.32
N ILE A 271 -1.81 13.79 18.22
CA ILE A 271 -1.19 14.85 17.43
C ILE A 271 -1.59 16.25 17.94
N ALA A 272 -0.63 17.17 17.94
CA ALA A 272 -0.83 18.59 18.18
C ALA A 272 0.07 19.42 17.25
N GLY A 273 -0.24 20.70 17.09
CA GLY A 273 0.50 21.58 16.19
C GLY A 273 0.72 23.00 16.72
N THR A 274 1.84 23.60 16.32
CA THR A 274 2.19 25.00 16.56
C THR A 274 2.66 25.65 15.26
N THR A 275 2.79 26.97 15.24
CA THR A 275 3.32 27.67 14.05
C THR A 275 4.82 27.47 13.88
N SER A 276 5.58 27.47 14.98
CA SER A 276 7.05 27.42 14.97
C SER A 276 7.63 26.08 15.46
N PHE A 277 8.85 25.77 15.02
CA PHE A 277 9.60 24.60 15.48
C PHE A 277 9.88 24.67 16.99
N GLU A 278 10.30 25.84 17.46
CA GLU A 278 10.67 26.09 18.84
C GLU A 278 9.51 25.81 19.79
N SER A 279 8.30 26.22 19.41
CA SER A 279 7.09 25.95 20.19
C SER A 279 6.68 24.48 20.16
N THR A 280 6.81 23.79 19.04
CA THR A 280 6.56 22.34 19.00
C THR A 280 7.57 21.58 19.88
N MET A 281 8.83 22.01 19.93
CA MET A 281 9.83 21.44 20.83
C MET A 281 9.52 21.72 22.31
N LYS A 282 8.96 22.89 22.64
CA LYS A 282 8.43 23.16 23.99
C LYS A 282 7.26 22.25 24.33
N MET A 283 6.32 22.02 23.40
CA MET A 283 5.25 21.04 23.58
C MET A 283 5.81 19.65 23.86
N ALA A 284 6.80 19.18 23.09
CA ALA A 284 7.43 17.89 23.31
C ALA A 284 8.06 17.80 24.71
N ALA A 285 8.73 18.86 25.17
CA ALA A 285 9.32 18.92 26.50
C ALA A 285 8.26 18.87 27.62
N LEU A 286 7.12 19.56 27.47
CA LEU A 286 6.00 19.50 28.41
C LEU A 286 5.39 18.09 28.43
N ALA A 287 5.13 17.51 27.26
CA ALA A 287 4.54 16.19 27.12
C ALA A 287 5.42 15.07 27.73
N LEU A 288 6.75 15.24 27.75
CA LEU A 288 7.66 14.29 28.41
C LEU A 288 7.65 14.35 29.94
N GLN A 289 7.17 15.44 30.55
CA GLN A 289 7.22 15.67 32.00
C GLN A 289 5.99 15.14 32.74
N GLU A 290 4.82 15.15 32.09
CA GLU A 290 3.59 14.52 32.59
C GLU A 290 3.60 13.01 32.46
#